data_AF-A0A522E1R0-F1
#
_entry.id   AF-A0A522E1R0-F1
#
_cell.length_a   1.000
_cell.length_b   1.000
_cell.length_c   1.000
_cell.angle_alpha   90.00
_cell.angle_beta   90.00
_cell.angle_gamma   90.00
#
_symmetry.space_group_name_H-M   'P 1'
#
loop_
_entity.id
_entity.type
_entity.pdbx_description
1 polymer ?
#
loop_
_entity_poly.entity_id
_entity_poly.type
_entity_poly.pdbx_seq_one_letter_code
_entity_poly.pdbx_strand_id
1 'polypeptide(L)'
;MRGDAMNLAAFKALIKQRCGLTFEGIGEAPLVSGLQKRITETGAKNASAYYALLLANEHEFHELVALLTINETYFYREPEQLQLLVDCLIPRILSRKQDRSPVRILCAGCSSGEEPYSIAIALREKYGESAARL
;
A
#
# COMPACT_ATOMS: atom_id res chain seq x y z
N MET A 1 34.75 -7.07 19.90
CA MET A 1 33.66 -6.13 19.57
C MET A 1 32.37 -6.91 19.59
N ARG A 2 31.54 -6.76 20.64
CA ARG A 2 30.25 -7.46 20.72
C ARG A 2 29.32 -6.85 19.69
N GLY A 3 28.89 -7.65 18.70
CA GLY A 3 27.91 -7.21 17.70
C GLY A 3 26.65 -6.76 18.42
N ASP A 4 26.22 -5.53 18.12
CA ASP A 4 24.98 -4.98 18.65
C ASP A 4 23.83 -5.87 18.16
N ALA A 5 23.22 -6.63 19.07
CA ALA A 5 22.13 -7.54 18.73
C ALA A 5 20.95 -6.68 18.28
N MET A 6 20.49 -6.88 17.04
CA MET A 6 19.39 -6.11 16.48
C MET A 6 18.13 -6.29 17.34
N ASN A 7 17.72 -5.22 18.03
CA ASN A 7 16.52 -5.22 18.86
C ASN A 7 15.26 -5.16 17.99
N LEU A 8 14.88 -6.33 17.45
CA LEU A 8 13.75 -6.46 16.54
C LEU A 8 12.43 -6.01 17.16
N ALA A 9 12.26 -6.16 18.48
CA ALA A 9 11.05 -5.73 19.18
C ALA A 9 10.83 -4.20 19.08
N ALA A 10 11.90 -3.41 19.19
CA ALA A 10 11.81 -1.96 19.06
C ALA A 10 11.42 -1.52 17.63
N PHE A 11 11.97 -2.18 16.60
CA PHE A 11 11.59 -1.92 15.21
C PHE A 11 10.13 -2.31 14.94
N LYS A 12 9.70 -3.51 15.38
CA LYS A 12 8.30 -3.95 15.24
C LYS A 12 7.34 -2.97 15.92
N ALA A 13 7.67 -2.51 17.13
CA ALA A 13 6.84 -1.54 17.85
C ALA A 13 6.74 -0.20 17.10
N LEU A 14 7.87 0.32 16.59
CA LEU A 14 7.90 1.55 15.82
C LEU A 14 7.04 1.46 14.55
N ILE A 15 7.21 0.38 13.79
CA ILE A 15 6.48 0.17 12.53
C ILE A 15 4.97 0.02 12.83
N LYS A 16 4.61 -0.78 13.83
CA LYS A 16 3.21 -0.94 14.26
C LYS A 16 2.60 0.40 14.71
N GLN A 17 3.35 1.21 15.46
CA GLN A 17 2.89 2.51 15.94
C GLN A 17 2.65 3.50 14.80
N ARG A 18 3.53 3.52 13.78
CA ARG A 18 3.48 4.52 12.71
C ARG A 18 2.56 4.15 11.55
N CYS A 19 2.49 2.88 11.16
CA CYS A 19 1.70 2.45 9.99
C CYS A 19 0.83 1.21 10.23
N GLY A 20 0.79 0.66 11.45
CA GLY A 20 -0.10 -0.46 11.80
C GLY A 20 0.36 -1.83 11.31
N LEU A 21 1.49 -1.92 10.58
CA LEU A 21 2.00 -3.21 10.09
C LEU A 21 2.57 -4.05 11.23
N THR A 22 2.23 -5.33 11.23
CA THR A 22 2.68 -6.33 12.21
C THR A 22 3.53 -7.39 11.53
N PHE A 23 4.69 -7.70 12.12
CA PHE A 23 5.62 -8.73 11.62
C PHE A 23 5.79 -9.81 12.68
N GLU A 24 5.06 -10.92 12.51
CA GLU A 24 5.06 -12.07 13.41
C GLU A 24 5.21 -13.36 12.58
N GLY A 25 5.86 -14.38 13.15
CA GLY A 25 6.07 -15.67 12.48
C GLY A 25 6.78 -15.51 11.13
N ILE A 26 6.10 -15.88 10.04
CA ILE A 26 6.65 -15.83 8.67
C ILE A 26 7.03 -14.41 8.20
N GLY A 27 6.43 -13.37 8.80
CA GLY A 27 6.74 -11.97 8.47
C GLY A 27 8.06 -11.47 9.07
N GLU A 28 8.67 -12.19 10.00
CA GLU A 28 9.90 -11.74 10.66
C GLU A 28 11.12 -11.84 9.76
N ALA A 29 11.20 -12.86 8.91
CA ALA A 29 12.33 -13.03 8.00
C ALA A 29 12.43 -11.89 6.96
N PRO A 30 11.33 -11.48 6.28
CA PRO A 30 11.31 -10.28 5.45
C PRO A 30 11.71 -9.01 6.20
N LEU A 31 11.24 -8.83 7.45
CA LEU A 31 11.61 -7.68 8.27
C LEU A 31 13.12 -7.62 8.54
N VAL A 32 13.70 -8.74 8.98
CA VAL A 32 15.15 -8.83 9.26
C VAL A 32 15.96 -8.54 8.00
N SER A 33 15.60 -9.15 6.88
CA SER A 33 16.26 -8.93 5.58
C SER A 33 16.16 -7.48 5.12
N GLY A 34 14.96 -6.88 5.22
CA GLY A 34 14.72 -5.49 4.86
C GLY A 34 15.52 -4.50 5.71
N LEU A 35 15.57 -4.71 7.03
CA LEU A 35 16.39 -3.90 7.95
C LEU A 35 17.88 -4.00 7.60
N GLN A 36 18.41 -5.21 7.38
CA GLN A 36 19.81 -5.41 7.01
C GLN A 36 20.17 -4.71 5.69
N LYS A 37 19.29 -4.80 4.68
CA LYS A 37 19.45 -4.12 3.41
C LYS A 37 19.52 -2.60 3.61
N ARG A 38 18.56 -2.01 4.32
CA ARG A 38 18.54 -0.55 4.55
C ARG A 38 19.69 -0.04 5.41
N ILE A 39 20.10 -0.79 6.44
CA ILE A 39 21.30 -0.45 7.25
C ILE A 39 22.53 -0.33 6.34
N THR A 40 22.67 -1.25 5.39
CA THR A 40 23.77 -1.25 4.42
C THR A 40 23.67 -0.06 3.46
N GLU A 41 22.49 0.16 2.86
CA GLU A 41 22.26 1.23 1.87
C GLU A 41 22.40 2.64 2.45
N THR A 42 22.02 2.84 3.72
CA THR A 42 22.16 4.13 4.42
C THR A 42 23.54 4.36 5.02
N GLY A 43 24.42 3.35 5.02
CA GLY A 43 25.73 3.41 5.67
C GLY A 43 25.67 3.50 7.20
N ALA A 44 24.55 3.09 7.81
CA ALA A 44 24.40 3.12 9.25
C ALA A 44 25.38 2.12 9.91
N LYS A 45 26.08 2.58 10.95
CA LYS A 45 27.16 1.79 11.59
C LYS A 45 26.66 0.52 12.29
N ASN A 46 25.41 0.52 12.74
CA ASN A 46 24.75 -0.59 13.43
C ASN A 46 23.23 -0.38 13.46
N ALA A 47 22.51 -1.38 13.97
CA ALA A 47 21.05 -1.35 14.09
C ALA A 47 20.55 -0.19 14.97
N SER A 48 21.23 0.13 16.08
CA SER A 48 20.86 1.24 16.97
C SER A 48 20.96 2.60 16.27
N ALA A 49 22.02 2.82 15.48
CA ALA A 49 22.20 4.03 14.69
C ALA A 49 21.13 4.16 13.59
N TYR A 50 20.77 3.04 12.95
CA TYR A 50 19.69 3.02 11.98
C TYR A 50 18.32 3.27 12.62
N TYR A 51 18.07 2.72 13.82
CA TYR A 51 16.85 3.02 14.57
C TYR A 51 16.72 4.51 14.89
N ALA A 52 17.80 5.15 15.33
CA ALA A 52 17.83 6.60 15.54
C ALA A 52 17.58 7.39 14.24
N LEU A 53 18.11 6.92 13.11
CA LEU A 53 17.84 7.51 11.79
C LEU A 53 16.35 7.42 11.43
N LEU A 54 15.70 6.27 11.65
CA LEU A 54 14.26 6.11 11.39
C LEU A 54 13.39 7.06 12.22
N LEU A 55 13.82 7.38 13.45
CA LEU A 55 13.10 8.35 14.29
C LEU A 55 13.26 9.79 13.81
N ALA A 56 14.40 10.12 13.21
CA ALA A 56 14.74 11.49 12.80
C ALA A 56 14.42 11.79 11.32
N ASN A 57 14.26 10.76 10.49
CA ASN A 57 14.10 10.88 9.04
C ASN A 57 12.87 10.10 8.55
N GLU A 58 11.78 10.82 8.33
CA GLU A 58 10.53 10.27 7.80
C GLU A 58 10.70 9.65 6.41
N HIS A 59 11.55 10.21 5.55
CA HIS A 59 11.81 9.64 4.23
C HIS A 59 12.43 8.25 4.34
N GLU A 60 13.42 8.06 5.22
CA GLU A 60 14.01 6.74 5.43
C GLU A 60 13.01 5.74 6.02
N PHE A 61 12.11 6.20 6.91
CA PHE A 61 11.04 5.36 7.40
C PHE A 61 10.11 4.89 6.26
N HIS A 62 9.76 5.79 5.33
CA HIS A 62 8.97 5.42 4.15
C HIS A 62 9.69 4.42 3.25
N GLU A 63 10.98 4.60 2.99
CA GLU A 63 11.79 3.67 2.20
C GLU A 63 11.82 2.26 2.82
N LEU A 64 11.98 2.16 4.14
CA LEU A 64 11.90 0.89 4.84
C LEU A 64 10.52 0.26 4.68
N VAL A 65 9.44 1.00 4.91
CA VAL A 65 8.07 0.49 4.77
C VAL A 65 7.81 0.02 3.35
N ALA A 66 8.19 0.79 2.33
CA ALA A 66 8.02 0.46 0.92
C ALA A 66 8.78 -0.83 0.54
N LEU A 67 9.95 -1.07 1.13
CA LEU A 67 10.70 -2.31 0.95
C LEU A 67 10.01 -3.52 1.61
N LEU A 68 9.31 -3.31 2.72
CA LEU A 68 8.64 -4.35 3.49
C LEU A 68 7.23 -4.70 2.96
N THR A 69 6.61 -3.80 2.20
CA THR A 69 5.30 -4.02 1.60
C THR A 69 5.42 -4.67 0.22
N ILE A 70 4.52 -5.61 -0.08
CA ILE A 70 4.42 -6.20 -1.42
C ILE A 70 3.80 -5.16 -2.35
N ASN A 71 4.63 -4.48 -3.14
CA ASN A 71 4.19 -3.50 -4.13
C ASN A 71 3.79 -4.15 -5.46
N GLU A 72 3.07 -5.27 -5.42
CA GLU A 72 2.51 -5.83 -6.64
C GLU A 72 1.19 -5.13 -6.94
N THR A 73 1.19 -4.34 -8.01
CA THR A 73 0.00 -3.71 -8.57
C THR A 73 0.17 -3.72 -10.08
N TYR A 74 -0.89 -4.11 -10.78
CA TYR A 74 -0.91 -4.13 -12.24
C TYR A 74 -2.35 -3.87 -12.69
N PHE A 75 -2.46 -3.36 -13.91
CA PHE A 75 -3.77 -3.08 -14.50
C PHE A 75 -4.60 -4.36 -14.57
N TYR A 76 -5.89 -4.23 -14.24
CA TYR A 76 -6.88 -5.31 -14.29
C TYR A 76 -6.48 -6.52 -13.43
N ARG A 77 -5.91 -6.29 -12.24
CA ARG A 77 -5.45 -7.36 -11.34
C ARG A 77 -6.51 -8.44 -11.08
N GLU A 78 -7.72 -8.00 -10.76
CA GLU A 78 -8.86 -8.85 -10.44
C GLU A 78 -10.00 -8.56 -11.45
N PRO A 79 -9.92 -9.08 -12.69
CA PRO A 79 -10.82 -8.67 -13.76
C PRO A 79 -12.28 -9.02 -13.48
N GLU A 80 -12.53 -10.13 -12.77
CA GLU A 80 -13.89 -10.55 -12.38
C GLU A 80 -14.54 -9.58 -11.38
N GLN A 81 -13.76 -9.06 -10.42
CA GLN A 81 -14.24 -8.08 -9.44
C GLN A 81 -14.53 -6.74 -10.12
N LEU A 82 -13.67 -6.35 -11.06
CA LEU A 82 -13.86 -5.14 -11.85
C LEU A 82 -15.11 -5.25 -12.76
N GLN A 83 -15.31 -6.40 -13.40
CA GLN A 83 -16.53 -6.68 -14.17
C GLN A 83 -17.75 -6.64 -13.27
N LEU A 84 -17.73 -7.26 -12.09
CA LEU A 84 -18.85 -7.18 -11.15
C LEU A 84 -19.19 -5.73 -10.76
N LEU A 85 -18.18 -4.90 -10.50
CA LEU A 85 -18.36 -3.48 -10.21
C LEU A 85 -19.08 -2.78 -11.37
N VAL A 86 -18.54 -2.91 -12.58
CA VAL A 86 -18.99 -2.20 -13.77
C VAL A 86 -20.31 -2.76 -14.33
N ASP A 87 -20.55 -4.06 -14.18
CA ASP A 87 -21.70 -4.77 -14.77
C ASP A 87 -22.91 -4.86 -13.87
N CYS A 88 -22.69 -4.95 -12.56
CA CYS A 88 -23.78 -5.16 -11.62
C CYS A 88 -23.93 -4.02 -10.62
N LEU A 89 -22.82 -3.58 -9.99
CA LEU A 89 -22.91 -2.63 -8.89
C LEU A 89 -23.22 -1.22 -9.36
N ILE A 90 -22.56 -0.72 -10.40
CA ILE A 90 -22.80 0.64 -10.91
C ILE A 90 -24.25 0.84 -11.39
N PRO A 91 -24.84 -0.03 -12.24
CA PRO A 91 -26.25 0.11 -12.63
C PRO A 91 -27.21 0.05 -11.43
N ARG A 92 -26.90 -0.80 -10.44
CA ARG A 92 -27.72 -0.94 -9.23
C ARG A 92 -27.63 0.28 -8.32
N ILE A 93 -26.48 0.93 -8.23
CA ILE A 93 -26.32 2.17 -7.47
C ILE A 93 -27.12 3.28 -8.17
N LEU A 94 -26.94 3.44 -9.48
CA LEU A 94 -27.62 4.47 -10.27
C LEU A 94 -29.15 4.34 -10.22
N SER A 95 -29.70 3.13 -10.28
CA SER A 95 -31.16 2.93 -10.20
C SER A 95 -31.77 3.28 -8.84
N ARG A 96 -30.96 3.36 -7.79
CA ARG A 96 -31.40 3.70 -6.42
C ARG A 96 -31.16 5.16 -6.06
N LYS A 97 -30.34 5.88 -6.83
CA LYS A 97 -30.07 7.29 -6.59
C LYS A 97 -31.31 8.12 -6.94
N GLN A 98 -31.70 9.00 -6.02
CA GLN A 98 -32.78 9.96 -6.22
C GLN A 98 -32.26 11.29 -6.81
N ASP A 99 -30.96 11.56 -6.63
CA ASP A 99 -30.29 12.75 -7.15
C ASP A 99 -29.37 12.43 -8.34
N ARG A 100 -28.88 13.50 -8.99
CA ARG A 100 -27.94 13.42 -10.10
C ARG A 100 -26.49 13.62 -9.66
N SER A 101 -26.18 13.36 -8.38
CA SER A 101 -24.80 13.48 -7.91
C SER A 101 -23.93 12.38 -8.53
N PRO A 102 -22.61 12.60 -8.68
CA PRO A 102 -21.72 11.55 -9.17
C PRO A 102 -21.59 10.37 -8.21
N VAL A 103 -21.32 9.18 -8.74
CA VAL A 103 -20.88 8.00 -7.99
C VAL A 103 -19.44 8.21 -7.56
N ARG A 104 -19.20 8.05 -6.26
CA ARG A 104 -17.87 8.18 -5.66
C ARG A 104 -17.35 6.80 -5.32
N ILE A 105 -16.17 6.47 -5.85
CA ILE A 105 -15.48 5.20 -5.62
C ILE A 105 -14.19 5.51 -4.84
N LEU A 106 -13.95 4.80 -3.75
CA LEU A 106 -12.71 4.87 -2.98
C LEU A 106 -11.88 3.63 -3.28
N CYS A 107 -10.67 3.82 -3.81
CA CYS A 107 -9.66 2.78 -3.90
C CYS A 107 -8.69 2.95 -2.73
N ALA A 108 -8.78 2.07 -1.74
CA ALA A 108 -7.95 2.12 -0.53
C ALA A 108 -6.70 1.26 -0.73
N GLY A 109 -5.51 1.85 -0.58
CA GLY A 109 -4.24 1.14 -0.80
C GLY A 109 -3.90 0.96 -2.28
N CYS A 110 -4.10 1.99 -3.10
CA CYS A 110 -3.94 1.93 -4.56
C CYS A 110 -2.50 1.76 -5.08
N SER A 111 -1.49 1.65 -4.21
CA SER A 111 -0.08 1.53 -4.59
C SER A 111 0.33 2.61 -5.61
N SER A 112 0.79 2.25 -6.82
CA SER A 112 1.12 3.19 -7.91
C SER A 112 -0.07 3.65 -8.78
N GLY A 113 -1.28 3.18 -8.48
CA GLY A 113 -2.53 3.71 -9.04
C GLY A 113 -3.15 2.91 -10.18
N GLU A 114 -2.62 1.74 -10.52
CA GLU A 114 -3.15 0.88 -11.58
C GLU A 114 -4.60 0.47 -11.30
N GLU A 115 -4.98 0.19 -10.05
CA GLU A 115 -6.36 -0.15 -9.67
C GLU A 115 -7.37 0.98 -9.96
N PRO A 116 -7.20 2.22 -9.45
CA PRO A 116 -8.15 3.30 -9.75
C PRO A 116 -8.17 3.65 -11.24
N TYR A 117 -7.06 3.50 -11.96
CA TYR A 117 -7.06 3.66 -13.41
C TYR A 117 -7.78 2.52 -14.14
N SER A 118 -7.63 1.26 -13.74
CA SER A 118 -8.41 0.15 -14.29
C SER A 118 -9.91 0.35 -14.10
N ILE A 119 -10.32 0.86 -12.93
CA ILE A 119 -11.72 1.23 -12.69
C ILE A 119 -12.16 2.33 -13.66
N ALA A 120 -11.39 3.40 -13.79
CA ALA A 120 -11.74 4.50 -14.69
C ALA A 120 -11.82 4.08 -16.16
N ILE A 121 -10.86 3.26 -16.62
CA ILE A 121 -10.83 2.74 -17.99
C ILE A 121 -12.05 1.85 -18.23
N ALA A 122 -12.31 0.86 -17.38
CA ALA A 122 -13.44 -0.05 -17.55
C ALA A 122 -14.80 0.66 -17.53
N LEU A 123 -14.97 1.67 -16.66
CA LEU A 123 -16.17 2.52 -16.66
C LEU A 123 -16.31 3.29 -17.97
N ARG A 124 -15.21 3.85 -18.49
CA ARG A 124 -15.23 4.59 -19.75
C ARG A 124 -15.46 3.69 -20.97
N GLU A 125 -14.90 2.49 -20.98
CA GLU A 125 -15.13 1.47 -22.01
C GLU A 125 -16.62 1.08 -22.07
N LYS A 126 -17.27 0.92 -20.92
CA LYS A 126 -18.68 0.54 -20.86
C LYS A 126 -19.66 1.69 -21.12
N TYR A 127 -19.45 2.83 -20.46
CA TYR A 127 -20.43 3.92 -20.42
C TYR A 127 -20.09 5.09 -21.35
N GLY A 128 -18.93 5.05 -22.03
CA GLY A 128 -18.45 6.11 -22.90
C GLY A 128 -18.30 7.44 -22.16
N GLU A 129 -18.63 8.54 -22.83
CA GLU A 129 -18.58 9.90 -22.25
C GLU A 129 -19.57 10.10 -21.09
N SER A 130 -20.55 9.21 -20.91
CA SER A 130 -21.44 9.25 -19.75
C SER A 130 -20.74 8.83 -18.46
N ALA A 131 -19.58 8.16 -18.53
CA ALA A 131 -18.80 7.75 -17.38
C ALA A 131 -18.43 8.92 -16.45
N ALA A 132 -18.15 10.09 -17.02
CA ALA A 132 -17.83 11.31 -16.26
C ALA A 132 -19.02 11.89 -15.46
N ARG A 133 -20.22 11.36 -15.69
CA ARG A 133 -21.49 11.82 -15.10
C ARG A 133 -22.17 10.75 -14.26
N LEU A 134 -21.55 9.57 -14.12
CA LEU A 134 -22.02 8.51 -13.23
C LEU A 134 -21.95 9.00 -11.79
#